data_AF-A0A5J4VTR6-F1
#
_entry.id   AF-A0A5J4VTR6-F1
#
_cell.length_a   1.000
_cell.length_b   1.000
_cell.length_c   1.000
_cell.angle_alpha   90.00
_cell.angle_beta   90.00
_cell.angle_gamma   90.00
#
_symmetry.space_group_name_H-M   'P 1'
#
loop_
_entity.id
_entity.type
_entity.pdbx_description
1 polymer ?
#
loop_
_entity_poly.entity_id
_entity_poly.type
_entity_poly.pdbx_seq_one_letter_code
_entity_poly.pdbx_strand_id
1 'polypeptide(L)'
;MSKRSDITQHSFRGTLTSNEILTIVASLEKEKGEQLKDSLRQLLFLISTSPEGQRIEGGQMIIDQIVKIFCTLNESEIQALCLSILLNFNSKSGLAVNDSHIQTLYASLIQTIHSADETISESATYQLIQAVKKLPEFKQFLVQRSGFLKKTTEILLQENSSSSSSSQQIVSNDHVKSAFLDIIIQLTLQKNLKWNQIELIELINALEVISGSEERQLEEDSLEAKAQQLLPLLKMKISKQGKESKQQNCDECQKLGEELIRNEEQKRIIEEES
;
A
#
# COMPACT_ATOMS: atom_id res chain seq x y z
N MET A 1 -35.58 -22.67 -30.80
CA MET A 1 -35.60 -22.70 -29.32
C MET A 1 -34.29 -23.30 -28.84
N SER A 2 -33.33 -22.50 -28.35
CA SER A 2 -32.23 -22.97 -27.49
C SER A 2 -31.43 -21.74 -26.98
N LYS A 3 -31.85 -21.16 -25.85
CA LYS A 3 -31.16 -20.05 -25.15
C LYS A 3 -31.40 -20.14 -23.64
N ARG A 4 -31.32 -21.34 -23.04
CA ARG A 4 -31.67 -21.53 -21.62
C ARG A 4 -30.68 -22.35 -20.78
N SER A 5 -29.51 -22.72 -21.32
CA SER A 5 -28.54 -23.57 -20.60
C SER A 5 -27.38 -22.81 -19.92
N ASP A 6 -26.99 -21.63 -20.40
CA ASP A 6 -25.73 -21.00 -19.94
C ASP A 6 -25.88 -20.14 -18.66
N ILE A 7 -27.06 -19.57 -18.40
CA ILE A 7 -27.28 -18.70 -17.23
C ILE A 7 -27.33 -19.52 -15.93
N THR A 8 -27.82 -20.75 -15.98
CA THR A 8 -27.97 -21.62 -14.82
C THR A 8 -26.67 -22.28 -14.37
N GLN A 9 -25.74 -22.60 -15.29
CA GLN A 9 -24.47 -23.23 -14.93
C GLN A 9 -23.50 -22.25 -14.24
N HIS A 10 -23.44 -21.00 -14.71
CA HIS A 10 -22.65 -19.95 -14.05
C HIS A 10 -23.18 -19.63 -12.64
N SER A 11 -24.51 -19.58 -12.49
CA SER A 11 -25.14 -19.35 -11.19
C SER A 11 -24.86 -20.47 -10.20
N PHE A 12 -24.96 -21.75 -10.62
CA PHE A 12 -24.73 -22.89 -9.72
C PHE A 12 -23.26 -23.02 -9.27
N ARG A 13 -22.31 -22.78 -10.18
CA ARG A 13 -20.88 -22.85 -9.86
C ARG A 13 -20.45 -21.73 -8.91
N GLY A 14 -21.06 -20.55 -9.02
CA GLY A 14 -20.80 -19.42 -8.13
C GLY A 14 -21.34 -19.60 -6.71
N THR A 15 -22.48 -20.28 -6.53
CA THR A 15 -23.05 -20.53 -5.20
C THR A 15 -22.32 -21.64 -4.44
N LEU A 16 -21.80 -22.65 -5.16
CA LEU A 16 -21.03 -23.75 -4.57
C LEU A 16 -19.68 -23.26 -4.02
N THR A 17 -18.96 -22.40 -4.76
CA THR A 17 -17.68 -21.83 -4.30
C THR A 17 -17.84 -20.85 -3.13
N SER A 18 -18.95 -20.10 -3.07
CA SER A 18 -19.23 -19.18 -1.95
C SER A 18 -19.40 -19.92 -0.61
N ASN A 19 -20.14 -21.04 -0.61
CA ASN A 19 -20.35 -21.86 0.58
C ASN A 19 -19.08 -22.56 1.07
N GLU A 20 -18.22 -22.99 0.14
CA GLU A 20 -16.92 -23.59 0.47
C GLU A 20 -15.98 -22.58 1.14
N ILE A 21 -15.90 -21.35 0.61
CA ILE A 21 -15.10 -20.26 1.21
C ILE A 21 -15.52 -20.00 2.66
N LEU A 22 -16.82 -19.82 2.91
CA LEU A 22 -17.33 -19.57 4.26
C LEU A 22 -17.05 -20.72 5.23
N THR A 23 -17.15 -21.96 4.75
CA THR A 23 -16.90 -23.16 5.55
C THR A 23 -15.43 -23.23 5.98
N ILE A 24 -14.50 -22.98 5.05
CA ILE A 24 -13.06 -22.94 5.36
C ILE A 24 -12.78 -21.83 6.37
N VAL A 25 -13.27 -20.62 6.12
CA VAL A 25 -13.02 -19.45 6.98
C VAL A 25 -13.51 -19.69 8.41
N ALA A 26 -14.65 -20.38 8.58
CA ALA A 26 -15.20 -20.74 9.88
C ALA A 26 -14.36 -21.80 10.62
N SER A 27 -13.59 -22.63 9.92
CA SER A 27 -12.75 -23.67 10.53
C SER A 27 -11.34 -23.19 10.89
N LEU A 28 -10.83 -22.14 10.22
CA LEU A 28 -9.44 -21.68 10.37
C LEU A 28 -9.00 -21.44 11.83
N GLU A 29 -9.85 -20.91 12.70
CA GLU A 29 -9.49 -20.65 14.11
C GLU A 29 -9.13 -21.90 14.90
N LYS A 30 -9.64 -23.06 14.48
CA LYS A 30 -9.48 -24.33 15.20
C LYS A 30 -8.28 -25.13 14.66
N GLU A 31 -7.76 -24.75 13.51
CA GLU A 31 -6.71 -25.47 12.79
C GLU A 31 -5.32 -24.98 13.20
N LYS A 32 -4.32 -25.87 13.11
CA LYS A 32 -2.93 -25.58 13.48
C LYS A 32 -1.95 -26.30 12.56
N GLY A 33 -0.74 -25.76 12.45
CA GLY A 33 0.34 -26.38 11.68
C GLY A 33 -0.04 -26.58 10.20
N GLU A 34 0.31 -27.74 9.64
CA GLU A 34 0.06 -28.03 8.22
C GLU A 34 -1.41 -28.00 7.81
N GLN A 35 -2.33 -28.39 8.71
CA GLN A 35 -3.75 -28.33 8.42
C GLN A 35 -4.21 -26.90 8.15
N LEU A 36 -3.74 -25.94 8.96
CA LEU A 36 -4.05 -24.53 8.76
C LEU A 36 -3.45 -24.02 7.44
N LYS A 37 -2.22 -24.43 7.11
CA LYS A 37 -1.58 -24.04 5.85
C LYS A 37 -2.35 -24.55 4.65
N ASP A 38 -2.79 -25.80 4.67
CA ASP A 38 -3.56 -26.40 3.59
C ASP A 38 -4.91 -25.70 3.39
N SER A 39 -5.61 -25.37 4.47
CA SER A 39 -6.85 -24.60 4.42
C SER A 39 -6.62 -23.18 3.88
N LEU A 40 -5.53 -22.51 4.29
CA LEU A 40 -5.18 -21.20 3.74
C LEU A 40 -4.82 -21.27 2.25
N ARG A 41 -4.08 -22.30 1.81
CA ARG A 41 -3.77 -22.54 0.39
C ARG A 41 -5.06 -22.80 -0.41
N GLN A 42 -5.98 -23.59 0.14
CA GLN A 42 -7.27 -23.87 -0.49
C GLN A 42 -8.13 -22.60 -0.59
N LEU A 43 -8.18 -21.80 0.48
CA LEU A 43 -8.89 -20.53 0.51
C LEU A 43 -8.30 -19.55 -0.53
N LEU A 44 -6.98 -19.44 -0.58
CA LEU A 44 -6.28 -18.64 -1.58
C LEU A 44 -6.64 -19.07 -3.01
N PHE A 45 -6.64 -20.37 -3.27
CA PHE A 45 -7.00 -20.92 -4.58
C PHE A 45 -8.43 -20.55 -4.98
N LEU A 46 -9.40 -20.74 -4.07
CA LEU A 46 -10.81 -20.42 -4.33
C LEU A 46 -11.02 -18.93 -4.61
N ILE A 47 -10.37 -18.06 -3.83
CA ILE A 47 -10.47 -16.60 -4.00
C ILE A 47 -9.79 -16.17 -5.31
N SER A 48 -8.61 -16.71 -5.62
CA SER A 48 -7.82 -16.32 -6.80
C SER A 48 -8.45 -16.78 -8.11
N THR A 49 -9.12 -17.93 -8.10
CA THR A 49 -9.83 -18.50 -9.26
C THR A 49 -11.26 -18.00 -9.40
N SER A 50 -11.73 -17.16 -8.46
CA SER A 50 -13.04 -16.52 -8.57
C SER A 50 -13.12 -15.63 -9.82
N PRO A 51 -14.20 -15.75 -10.62
CA PRO A 51 -14.46 -14.86 -11.76
C PRO A 51 -14.38 -13.39 -11.36
N GLU A 52 -13.83 -12.56 -12.25
CA GLU A 52 -13.77 -11.12 -12.04
C GLU A 52 -15.18 -10.53 -11.95
N GLY A 53 -15.39 -9.64 -10.97
CA GLY A 53 -16.70 -9.03 -10.70
C GLY A 53 -17.70 -9.91 -9.94
N GLN A 54 -17.37 -11.17 -9.64
CA GLN A 54 -18.19 -11.99 -8.77
C GLN A 54 -17.96 -11.60 -7.30
N ARG A 55 -19.04 -11.16 -6.64
CA ARG A 55 -19.00 -10.85 -5.21
C ARG A 55 -18.79 -12.13 -4.41
N ILE A 56 -17.73 -12.14 -3.60
CA ILE A 56 -17.47 -13.19 -2.62
C ILE A 56 -18.26 -12.83 -1.35
N GLU A 57 -19.14 -13.73 -0.91
CA GLU A 57 -19.95 -13.51 0.30
C GLU A 57 -19.10 -13.66 1.57
N GLY A 58 -19.54 -13.02 2.66
CA GLY A 58 -18.83 -13.08 3.94
C GLY A 58 -17.53 -12.30 4.01
N GLY A 59 -17.32 -11.30 3.15
CA GLY A 59 -16.06 -10.57 3.07
C GLY A 59 -15.51 -10.02 4.39
N GLN A 60 -16.37 -9.51 5.27
CA GLN A 60 -15.93 -9.04 6.59
C GLN A 60 -15.37 -10.19 7.43
N MET A 61 -16.05 -11.34 7.45
CA MET A 61 -15.62 -12.52 8.20
C MET A 61 -14.29 -13.07 7.66
N ILE A 62 -14.10 -13.08 6.33
CA ILE A 62 -12.83 -13.47 5.70
C ILE A 62 -11.71 -12.54 6.17
N ILE A 63 -11.93 -11.22 6.08
CA ILE A 63 -10.90 -10.26 6.46
C ILE A 63 -10.56 -10.38 7.95
N ASP A 64 -11.57 -10.42 8.83
CA ASP A 64 -11.38 -10.49 10.27
C ASP A 64 -10.58 -11.74 10.66
N GLN A 65 -10.92 -12.90 10.09
CA GLN A 65 -10.20 -14.13 10.40
C GLN A 65 -8.78 -14.14 9.88
N ILE A 66 -8.57 -13.73 8.63
CA ILE A 66 -7.25 -13.73 8.03
C ILE A 66 -6.32 -12.71 8.71
N VAL A 67 -6.84 -11.54 9.07
CA VAL A 67 -6.11 -10.56 9.87
C VAL A 67 -5.79 -11.11 11.25
N LYS A 68 -6.74 -11.76 11.93
CA LYS A 68 -6.51 -12.37 13.24
C LYS A 68 -5.40 -13.42 13.18
N ILE A 69 -5.43 -14.32 12.19
CA ILE A 69 -4.42 -15.36 11.99
C ILE A 69 -3.06 -14.73 11.70
N PHE A 70 -3.02 -13.74 10.80
CA PHE A 70 -1.80 -13.00 10.48
C PHE A 70 -1.16 -12.39 11.75
N CYS A 71 -1.95 -11.72 12.59
CA CYS A 71 -1.46 -11.04 13.78
C CYS A 71 -1.07 -12.00 14.90
N THR A 72 -1.70 -13.18 14.98
CA THR A 72 -1.50 -14.13 16.08
C THR A 72 -0.35 -15.09 15.80
N LEU A 73 -0.17 -15.51 14.54
CA LEU A 73 0.81 -16.51 14.16
C LEU A 73 2.02 -15.86 13.50
N ASN A 74 3.16 -15.90 14.20
CA ASN A 74 4.44 -15.42 13.68
C ASN A 74 5.17 -16.50 12.88
N GLU A 75 4.46 -17.16 11.95
CA GLU A 75 5.02 -18.12 11.01
C GLU A 75 4.98 -17.51 9.62
N SER A 76 6.13 -17.44 8.97
CA SER A 76 6.33 -16.68 7.74
C SER A 76 5.49 -17.16 6.57
N GLU A 77 5.38 -18.47 6.40
CA GLU A 77 4.55 -19.08 5.38
C GLU A 77 3.06 -18.76 5.59
N ILE A 78 2.59 -18.81 6.84
CA ILE A 78 1.22 -18.46 7.20
C ILE A 78 0.96 -16.98 6.94
N GLN A 79 1.89 -16.10 7.31
CA GLN A 79 1.80 -14.67 7.06
C GLN A 79 1.72 -14.38 5.55
N ALA A 80 2.57 -15.03 4.74
CA ALA A 80 2.54 -14.88 3.28
C ALA A 80 1.23 -15.36 2.66
N LEU A 81 0.67 -16.48 3.14
CA LEU A 81 -0.64 -16.97 2.71
C LEU A 81 -1.76 -16.00 3.08
N CYS A 82 -1.77 -15.49 4.31
CA CYS A 82 -2.77 -14.54 4.79
C CYS A 82 -2.76 -13.24 3.96
N LEU A 83 -1.58 -12.68 3.71
CA LEU A 83 -1.42 -11.50 2.86
C LEU A 83 -1.88 -11.77 1.42
N SER A 84 -1.50 -12.91 0.85
CA SER A 84 -1.94 -13.32 -0.48
C SER A 84 -3.46 -13.43 -0.58
N ILE A 85 -4.12 -13.98 0.44
CA ILE A 85 -5.58 -14.06 0.53
C ILE A 85 -6.19 -12.66 0.56
N LEU A 86 -5.71 -11.77 1.44
CA LEU A 86 -6.23 -10.41 1.56
C LEU A 86 -6.08 -9.63 0.25
N LEU A 87 -4.93 -9.75 -0.43
CA LEU A 87 -4.69 -9.07 -1.71
C LEU A 87 -5.61 -9.56 -2.82
N ASN A 88 -5.74 -10.89 -2.97
CA ASN A 88 -6.61 -11.46 -4.00
C ASN A 88 -8.09 -11.15 -3.69
N PHE A 89 -8.49 -11.27 -2.42
CA PHE A 89 -9.84 -10.95 -1.98
C PHE A 89 -10.21 -9.49 -2.25
N ASN A 90 -9.34 -8.54 -1.90
CA ASN A 90 -9.57 -7.12 -2.16
C ASN A 90 -9.67 -6.82 -3.66
N SER A 91 -8.86 -7.48 -4.49
CA SER A 91 -8.92 -7.30 -5.96
C SER A 91 -10.22 -7.81 -6.59
N LYS A 92 -10.95 -8.72 -5.92
CA LYS A 92 -12.13 -9.41 -6.46
C LYS A 92 -13.45 -8.99 -5.82
N SER A 93 -13.45 -8.61 -4.54
CA SER A 93 -14.66 -8.51 -3.73
C SER A 93 -15.54 -7.29 -4.03
N GLY A 94 -14.99 -6.25 -4.65
CA GLY A 94 -15.70 -4.97 -4.88
C GLY A 94 -16.20 -4.30 -3.60
N LEU A 95 -15.78 -4.79 -2.43
CA LEU A 95 -16.12 -4.22 -1.14
C LEU A 95 -15.27 -2.98 -0.91
N ALA A 96 -15.85 -1.95 -0.29
CA ALA A 96 -15.08 -0.82 0.18
C ALA A 96 -14.11 -1.32 1.26
N VAL A 97 -12.81 -1.35 0.93
CA VAL A 97 -11.77 -1.62 1.91
C VAL A 97 -11.82 -0.48 2.94
N ASN A 98 -12.08 -0.79 4.21
CA ASN A 98 -12.09 0.23 5.25
C ASN A 98 -10.66 0.57 5.69
N ASP A 99 -10.50 1.75 6.31
CA ASP A 99 -9.20 2.25 6.75
C ASP A 99 -8.50 1.31 7.75
N SER A 100 -9.25 0.63 8.61
CA SER A 100 -8.67 -0.31 9.59
C SER A 100 -8.01 -1.52 8.93
N HIS A 101 -8.61 -2.07 7.87
CA HIS A 101 -8.04 -3.22 7.16
C HIS A 101 -6.76 -2.82 6.41
N ILE A 102 -6.75 -1.63 5.81
CA ILE A 102 -5.57 -1.06 5.15
C ILE A 102 -4.46 -0.84 6.17
N GLN A 103 -4.79 -0.27 7.33
CA GLN A 103 -3.82 -0.01 8.40
C GLN A 103 -3.23 -1.30 8.94
N THR A 104 -4.04 -2.34 9.16
CA THR A 104 -3.53 -3.64 9.62
C THR A 104 -2.64 -4.26 8.55
N LEU A 105 -3.09 -4.33 7.29
CA LEU A 105 -2.28 -4.84 6.17
C LEU A 105 -0.94 -4.10 6.04
N TYR A 106 -0.95 -2.78 6.21
CA TYR A 106 0.27 -1.97 6.22
C TYR A 106 1.19 -2.33 7.39
N ALA A 107 0.69 -2.33 8.62
CA ALA A 107 1.48 -2.64 9.82
C ALA A 107 2.11 -4.04 9.72
N SER A 108 1.30 -5.00 9.28
CA SER A 108 1.66 -6.37 8.97
C SER A 108 2.82 -6.49 7.98
N LEU A 109 2.67 -5.93 6.78
CA LEU A 109 3.69 -6.01 5.73
C LEU A 109 4.99 -5.32 6.16
N ILE A 110 4.90 -4.16 6.80
CA ILE A 110 6.07 -3.44 7.27
C ILE A 110 6.82 -4.25 8.34
N GLN A 111 6.11 -4.87 9.28
CA GLN A 111 6.74 -5.74 10.27
C GLN A 111 7.44 -6.93 9.61
N THR A 112 6.82 -7.57 8.61
CA THR A 112 7.42 -8.71 7.90
C THR A 112 8.61 -8.30 7.03
N ILE A 113 8.60 -7.09 6.44
CA ILE A 113 9.77 -6.53 5.73
C ILE A 113 10.98 -6.42 6.66
N HIS A 114 10.76 -6.08 7.93
CA HIS A 114 11.83 -6.02 8.94
C HIS A 114 12.34 -7.40 9.41
N SER A 115 11.88 -8.51 8.81
CA SER A 115 12.41 -9.84 9.11
C SER A 115 13.92 -9.93 8.84
N ALA A 116 14.64 -10.64 9.70
CA ALA A 116 16.05 -10.99 9.48
C ALA A 116 16.25 -12.02 8.37
N ASP A 117 15.19 -12.72 7.97
CA ASP A 117 15.18 -13.61 6.82
C ASP A 117 14.89 -12.81 5.55
N GLU A 118 15.90 -12.71 4.68
CA GLU A 118 15.85 -11.97 3.43
C GLU A 118 14.74 -12.47 2.50
N THR A 119 14.48 -13.78 2.45
CA THR A 119 13.44 -14.34 1.56
C THR A 119 12.04 -13.93 2.00
N ILE A 120 11.84 -13.84 3.32
CA ILE A 120 10.58 -13.37 3.91
C ILE A 120 10.42 -11.88 3.66
N SER A 121 11.49 -11.12 3.86
CA SER A 121 11.52 -9.68 3.63
C SER A 121 11.23 -9.35 2.15
N GLU A 122 11.86 -10.07 1.22
CA GLU A 122 11.64 -9.93 -0.23
C GLU A 122 10.19 -10.28 -0.61
N SER A 123 9.66 -11.38 -0.08
CA SER A 123 8.25 -11.76 -0.29
C SER A 123 7.28 -10.70 0.21
N ALA A 124 7.50 -10.14 1.40
CA ALA A 124 6.67 -9.06 1.95
C ALA A 124 6.80 -7.77 1.12
N THR A 125 8.01 -7.46 0.66
CA THR A 125 8.29 -6.33 -0.23
C THR A 125 7.50 -6.46 -1.54
N TYR A 126 7.57 -7.64 -2.18
CA TYR A 126 6.82 -7.94 -3.38
C TYR A 126 5.31 -7.77 -3.16
N GLN A 127 4.78 -8.30 -2.04
CA GLN A 127 3.36 -8.22 -1.72
C GLN A 127 2.89 -6.78 -1.46
N LEU A 128 3.69 -5.96 -0.77
CA LEU A 128 3.41 -4.55 -0.58
C LEU A 128 3.41 -3.80 -1.92
N ILE A 129 4.37 -4.07 -2.80
CA ILE A 129 4.39 -3.51 -4.16
C ILE A 129 3.14 -3.90 -4.95
N GLN A 130 2.68 -5.15 -4.86
CA GLN A 130 1.43 -5.58 -5.48
C GLN A 130 0.22 -4.84 -4.90
N ALA A 131 0.19 -4.60 -3.59
CA ALA A 131 -0.84 -3.82 -2.92
C ALA A 131 -0.89 -2.38 -3.48
N VAL A 132 0.27 -1.73 -3.59
CA VAL A 132 0.40 -0.37 -4.16
C VAL A 132 -0.10 -0.31 -5.61
N LYS A 133 0.17 -1.34 -6.41
CA LYS A 133 -0.27 -1.41 -7.82
C LYS A 133 -1.78 -1.64 -7.95
N LYS A 134 -2.36 -2.50 -7.10
CA LYS A 134 -3.72 -3.00 -7.26
C LYS A 134 -4.78 -2.25 -6.44
N LEU A 135 -4.40 -1.60 -5.34
CA LEU A 135 -5.34 -1.02 -4.37
C LEU A 135 -5.19 0.52 -4.32
N PRO A 136 -6.10 1.27 -4.96
CA PRO A 136 -6.04 2.73 -4.98
C PRO A 136 -6.09 3.41 -3.62
N GLU A 137 -6.82 2.84 -2.67
CA GLU A 137 -6.97 3.33 -1.31
C GLU A 137 -5.68 3.08 -0.51
N PHE A 138 -5.03 1.94 -0.74
CA PHE A 138 -3.78 1.56 -0.07
C PHE A 138 -2.64 2.52 -0.42
N LYS A 139 -2.45 2.83 -1.72
CA LYS A 139 -1.41 3.79 -2.14
C LYS A 139 -1.64 5.18 -1.56
N GLN A 140 -2.90 5.61 -1.43
CA GLN A 140 -3.22 6.92 -0.89
C GLN A 140 -3.04 6.98 0.63
N PHE A 141 -3.44 5.93 1.33
CA PHE A 141 -3.16 5.75 2.75
C PHE A 141 -1.67 5.81 3.05
N LEU A 142 -0.85 5.12 2.24
CA LEU A 142 0.57 4.99 2.46
C LEU A 142 1.33 6.32 2.30
N VAL A 143 0.96 7.17 1.33
CA VAL A 143 1.64 8.47 1.11
C VAL A 143 1.07 9.64 1.94
N GLN A 144 -0.09 9.48 2.60
CA GLN A 144 -0.75 10.56 3.33
C GLN A 144 -0.92 10.33 4.83
N ARG A 145 -1.18 9.09 5.24
CA ARG A 145 -1.73 8.79 6.58
C ARG A 145 -0.89 7.82 7.39
N SER A 146 -0.14 6.94 6.73
CA SER A 146 0.60 5.88 7.43
C SER A 146 1.92 6.35 8.04
N GLY A 147 2.40 7.56 7.70
CA GLY A 147 3.74 8.04 8.05
C GLY A 147 4.85 7.22 7.38
N PHE A 148 4.56 6.56 6.25
CA PHE A 148 5.52 5.68 5.58
C PHE A 148 6.76 6.43 5.14
N LEU A 149 6.64 7.62 4.53
CA LEU A 149 7.79 8.38 4.05
C LEU A 149 8.70 8.77 5.21
N LYS A 150 8.12 9.27 6.31
CA LYS A 150 8.86 9.54 7.55
C LYS A 150 9.60 8.29 8.05
N LYS A 151 8.91 7.15 8.15
CA LYS A 151 9.52 5.89 8.60
C LYS A 151 10.64 5.43 7.68
N THR A 152 10.48 5.57 6.37
CA THR A 152 11.55 5.26 5.41
C THR A 152 12.76 6.15 5.63
N THR A 153 12.58 7.45 5.81
CA THR A 153 13.66 8.39 6.12
C THR A 153 14.42 7.96 7.38
N GLU A 154 13.71 7.60 8.45
CA GLU A 154 14.32 7.11 9.69
C GLU A 154 15.15 5.83 9.45
N ILE A 155 14.61 4.85 8.70
CA ILE A 155 15.31 3.59 8.39
C ILE A 155 16.56 3.84 7.55
N LEU A 156 16.49 4.74 6.57
CA LEU A 156 17.62 5.06 5.70
C LEU A 156 18.76 5.72 6.48
N LEU A 157 18.42 6.61 7.41
CA LEU A 157 19.37 7.34 8.25
C LEU A 157 19.88 6.55 9.46
N GLN A 158 19.33 5.36 9.75
CA GLN A 158 19.89 4.50 10.80
C GLN A 158 21.32 4.11 10.43
N GLU A 159 22.28 4.61 11.21
CA GLU A 159 23.67 4.18 11.15
C GLU A 159 23.77 2.72 11.61
N ASN A 160 24.34 1.86 10.77
CA ASN A 160 24.76 0.53 11.17
C ASN A 160 25.82 0.75 12.26
N SER A 161 25.46 0.55 13.52
CA SER A 161 26.32 0.86 14.66
C SER A 161 27.56 -0.05 14.64
N SER A 162 28.61 0.37 13.96
CA SER A 162 29.93 -0.27 13.94
C SER A 162 30.66 0.05 15.23
N SER A 163 30.16 -0.49 16.34
CA SER A 163 30.92 -0.56 17.60
C SER A 163 31.66 -1.88 17.64
N SER A 164 32.93 -1.80 17.23
CA SER A 164 33.94 -2.85 17.36
C SER A 164 33.96 -3.45 18.76
N SER A 165 33.42 -4.66 18.94
CA SER A 165 33.90 -5.72 19.86
C SER A 165 32.96 -6.92 19.86
N SER A 166 33.53 -8.10 19.62
CA SER A 166 32.95 -9.45 19.76
C SER A 166 31.89 -9.89 18.72
N SER A 167 32.34 -10.74 17.81
CA SER A 167 31.70 -11.93 17.22
C SER A 167 30.18 -12.11 17.35
N GLN A 168 29.38 -11.16 16.88
CA GLN A 168 28.01 -11.40 16.44
C GLN A 168 27.85 -10.69 15.10
N GLN A 169 27.46 -11.44 14.06
CA GLN A 169 27.17 -10.90 12.74
C GLN A 169 26.10 -9.81 12.88
N ILE A 170 26.51 -8.55 12.74
CA ILE A 170 25.58 -7.45 12.51
C ILE A 170 25.04 -7.70 11.10
N VAL A 171 23.84 -8.29 11.00
CA VAL A 171 23.11 -8.40 9.74
C VAL A 171 22.90 -6.96 9.28
N SER A 172 23.57 -6.56 8.20
CA SER A 172 23.34 -5.23 7.65
C SER A 172 21.86 -5.14 7.27
N ASN A 173 21.18 -4.07 7.67
CA ASN A 173 19.76 -3.90 7.38
C ASN A 173 19.54 -3.41 5.93
N ASP A 174 20.49 -3.72 5.04
CA ASP A 174 20.56 -3.17 3.70
C ASP A 174 19.46 -3.76 2.82
N HIS A 175 19.06 -5.01 3.06
CA HIS A 175 17.90 -5.62 2.40
C HIS A 175 16.61 -4.87 2.78
N VAL A 176 16.45 -4.48 4.04
CA VAL A 176 15.32 -3.66 4.49
C VAL A 176 15.38 -2.27 3.86
N LYS A 177 16.53 -1.59 3.90
CA LYS A 177 16.70 -0.28 3.25
C LYS A 177 16.33 -0.37 1.76
N SER A 178 16.82 -1.40 1.08
CA SER A 178 16.58 -1.67 -0.35
C SER A 178 15.09 -1.90 -0.63
N ALA A 179 14.42 -2.72 0.18
CA ALA A 179 12.98 -2.96 0.10
C ALA A 179 12.15 -1.67 0.19
N PHE A 180 12.48 -0.80 1.13
CA PHE A 180 11.79 0.47 1.30
C PHE A 180 12.01 1.42 0.09
N LEU A 181 13.22 1.43 -0.48
CA LEU A 181 13.50 2.18 -1.72
C LEU A 181 12.69 1.62 -2.90
N ASP A 182 12.61 0.30 -3.06
CA ASP A 182 11.80 -0.34 -4.12
C ASP A 182 10.33 0.04 -4.04
N ILE A 183 9.78 0.08 -2.83
CA ILE A 183 8.40 0.51 -2.60
C ILE A 183 8.21 1.97 -3.00
N ILE A 184 9.15 2.86 -2.63
CA ILE A 184 9.09 4.28 -3.05
C ILE A 184 9.16 4.38 -4.57
N ILE A 185 10.05 3.64 -5.24
CA ILE A 185 10.14 3.64 -6.70
C ILE A 185 8.77 3.32 -7.28
N GLN A 186 8.11 2.27 -6.81
CA GLN A 186 6.79 1.89 -7.31
C GLN A 186 5.70 2.95 -7.06
N LEU A 187 5.77 3.66 -5.93
CA LEU A 187 4.86 4.78 -5.63
C LEU A 187 5.10 5.98 -6.56
N THR A 188 6.35 6.31 -6.89
CA THR A 188 6.67 7.43 -7.78
C THR A 188 6.16 7.23 -9.21
N LEU A 189 6.04 5.97 -9.66
CA LEU A 189 5.46 5.62 -10.95
C LEU A 189 3.94 5.90 -11.02
N GLN A 190 3.27 6.02 -9.87
CA GLN A 190 1.84 6.29 -9.82
C GLN A 190 1.51 7.76 -10.12
N LYS A 191 0.38 7.95 -10.82
CA LYS A 191 -0.17 9.28 -11.12
C LYS A 191 -1.13 9.72 -10.00
N ASN A 192 -1.24 11.02 -9.80
CA ASN A 192 -2.25 11.67 -8.94
C ASN A 192 -2.23 11.31 -7.44
N LEU A 193 -1.09 10.84 -6.94
CA LEU A 193 -0.86 10.74 -5.49
C LEU A 193 -0.65 12.16 -4.91
N LYS A 194 -1.28 12.49 -3.79
CA LYS A 194 -0.94 13.71 -3.05
C LYS A 194 0.03 13.33 -1.95
N TRP A 195 1.29 13.72 -2.09
CA TRP A 195 2.37 13.38 -1.18
C TRP A 195 2.36 14.32 0.02
N ASN A 196 2.73 13.82 1.19
CA ASN A 196 3.05 14.70 2.32
C ASN A 196 4.33 15.48 1.96
N GLN A 197 4.22 16.80 1.77
CA GLN A 197 5.34 17.64 1.31
C GLN A 197 6.49 17.67 2.33
N ILE A 198 6.18 17.69 3.63
CA ILE A 198 7.20 17.79 4.68
C ILE A 198 8.03 16.50 4.68
N GLU A 199 7.37 15.34 4.78
CA GLU A 199 8.05 14.05 4.79
C GLU A 199 8.79 13.77 3.46
N LEU A 200 8.24 14.25 2.33
CA LEU A 200 8.88 14.13 1.02
C LEU A 200 10.19 14.92 0.94
N ILE A 201 10.24 16.13 1.51
CA ILE A 201 11.47 16.94 1.56
C ILE A 201 12.53 16.24 2.42
N GLU A 202 12.14 15.75 3.60
CA GLU A 202 13.05 15.03 4.49
C GLU A 202 13.62 13.77 3.82
N LEU A 203 12.78 13.01 3.11
CA LEU A 203 13.21 11.84 2.35
C LEU A 203 14.20 12.21 1.23
N ILE A 204 13.92 13.28 0.47
CA ILE A 204 14.83 13.76 -0.58
C ILE A 204 16.20 14.09 0.03
N ASN A 205 16.24 14.82 1.15
CA ASN A 205 17.50 15.17 1.80
C ASN A 205 18.29 13.93 2.25
N ALA A 206 17.60 12.92 2.81
CA ALA A 206 18.25 11.66 3.19
C ALA A 206 18.81 10.91 1.97
N LEU A 207 18.08 10.89 0.85
CA LEU A 207 18.53 10.27 -0.39
C LEU A 207 19.72 11.00 -1.02
N GLU A 208 19.80 12.33 -0.90
CA GLU A 208 20.95 13.10 -1.38
C GLU A 208 22.24 12.75 -0.62
N VAL A 209 22.14 12.49 0.69
CA VAL A 209 23.26 12.01 1.51
C VAL A 209 23.70 10.61 1.05
N ILE A 210 22.74 9.71 0.79
CA ILE A 210 23.00 8.32 0.39
C ILE A 210 23.57 8.25 -1.03
N SER A 211 23.06 9.04 -1.97
CA SER A 211 23.44 8.94 -3.39
C SER A 211 24.92 9.20 -3.67
N GLY A 212 25.65 9.81 -2.73
CA GLY A 212 27.04 10.21 -2.89
C GLY A 212 27.22 11.29 -3.97
N SER A 213 28.32 12.03 -3.90
CA SER A 213 28.62 13.10 -4.86
C SER A 213 29.38 12.65 -6.11
N GLU A 214 29.62 11.35 -6.29
CA GLU A 214 30.48 10.84 -7.37
C GLU A 214 29.77 9.76 -8.21
N GLU A 215 29.74 9.98 -9.52
CA GLU A 215 29.37 9.02 -10.56
C GLU A 215 30.39 7.87 -10.60
N ARG A 216 30.33 6.97 -9.61
CA ARG A 216 31.02 5.69 -9.68
C ARG A 216 30.14 4.70 -10.46
N GLN A 217 30.75 3.68 -11.04
CA GLN A 217 29.99 2.53 -11.55
C GLN A 217 29.34 1.84 -10.36
N LEU A 218 28.08 2.18 -10.10
CA LEU A 218 27.27 1.60 -9.03
C LEU A 218 26.65 0.30 -9.52
N GLU A 219 26.57 -0.69 -8.64
CA GLU A 219 25.75 -1.88 -8.88
C GLU A 219 24.27 -1.46 -8.94
N GLU A 220 23.52 -1.96 -9.92
CA GLU A 220 22.15 -1.51 -10.22
C GLU A 220 21.19 -1.70 -9.02
N ASP A 221 21.47 -2.70 -8.17
CA ASP A 221 20.69 -3.01 -6.97
C ASP A 221 21.21 -2.34 -5.68
N SER A 222 22.29 -1.55 -5.76
CA SER A 222 22.83 -0.82 -4.61
C SER A 222 21.86 0.26 -4.11
N LEU A 223 21.97 0.60 -2.82
CA LEU A 223 21.16 1.66 -2.21
C LEU A 223 21.40 3.01 -2.88
N GLU A 224 22.64 3.28 -3.28
CA GLU A 224 23.06 4.48 -3.97
C GLU A 224 22.44 4.59 -5.37
N ALA A 225 22.44 3.50 -6.15
CA ALA A 225 21.81 3.48 -7.47
C ALA A 225 20.30 3.74 -7.38
N LYS A 226 19.62 3.08 -6.43
CA LYS A 226 18.20 3.30 -6.16
C LYS A 226 17.91 4.74 -5.68
N ALA A 227 18.78 5.32 -4.84
CA ALA A 227 18.66 6.70 -4.42
C ALA A 227 18.82 7.69 -5.59
N GLN A 228 19.83 7.49 -6.44
CA GLN A 228 20.05 8.30 -7.65
C GLN A 228 18.87 8.22 -8.62
N GLN A 229 18.25 7.04 -8.77
CA GLN A 229 17.04 6.87 -9.56
C GLN A 229 15.85 7.64 -8.97
N LEU A 230 15.68 7.62 -7.64
CA LEU A 230 14.54 8.22 -6.96
C LEU A 230 14.57 9.73 -6.92
N LEU A 231 15.74 10.34 -6.71
CA LEU A 231 15.90 11.79 -6.57
C LEU A 231 15.19 12.61 -7.67
N PRO A 232 15.43 12.39 -8.98
CA PRO A 232 14.76 13.16 -10.02
C PRO A 232 13.25 12.93 -10.02
N LEU A 233 12.79 11.71 -9.73
CA LEU A 233 11.37 11.37 -9.70
C LEU A 233 10.66 12.12 -8.56
N LEU A 234 11.23 12.11 -7.36
CA LEU A 234 10.66 12.78 -6.18
C LEU A 234 10.71 14.31 -6.32
N LYS A 235 11.81 14.87 -6.84
CA LYS A 235 11.95 16.32 -7.15
C LYS A 235 10.91 16.79 -8.17
N MET A 236 10.55 15.94 -9.13
CA MET A 236 9.46 16.23 -10.06
C MET A 236 8.09 16.22 -9.37
N LYS A 237 7.83 15.26 -8.47
CA LYS A 237 6.55 15.18 -7.73
C LYS A 237 6.33 16.40 -6.83
N ILE A 238 7.34 16.80 -6.06
CA ILE A 238 7.23 17.97 -5.18
C ILE A 238 6.99 19.27 -5.98
N SER A 239 7.71 19.43 -7.09
CA SER A 239 7.57 20.60 -7.97
C SER A 239 6.18 20.68 -8.60
N LYS A 240 5.63 19.55 -9.05
CA LYS A 240 4.28 19.47 -9.62
C LYS A 240 3.21 19.81 -8.58
N GLN A 241 3.29 19.20 -7.40
CA GLN A 241 2.30 19.40 -6.34
C GLN A 241 2.35 20.84 -5.80
N GLY A 242 3.53 21.46 -5.71
CA GLY A 242 3.67 22.87 -5.34
C GLY A 242 3.05 23.83 -6.35
N LYS A 243 3.05 23.51 -7.66
CA LYS A 243 2.37 24.30 -8.69
C LYS A 243 0.85 24.15 -8.61
N GLU A 244 0.36 22.92 -8.40
CA GLU A 244 -1.07 22.64 -8.24
C GLU A 244 -1.66 23.38 -7.02
N SER A 245 -0.97 23.36 -5.87
CA SER A 245 -1.41 24.11 -4.68
C SER A 245 -1.43 25.62 -4.89
N LYS A 246 -0.45 26.19 -5.59
CA LYS A 246 -0.41 27.63 -5.88
C LYS A 246 -1.51 28.06 -6.85
N GLN A 247 -1.79 27.24 -7.87
CA GLN A 247 -2.86 27.50 -8.83
C GLN A 247 -4.23 27.46 -8.13
N GLN A 248 -4.47 26.46 -7.28
CA GLN A 248 -5.73 26.30 -6.57
C GLN A 248 -6.02 27.47 -5.61
N ASN A 249 -5.00 28.00 -4.92
CA ASN A 249 -5.14 29.20 -4.10
C ASN A 249 -5.41 30.47 -4.94
N CYS A 250 -4.90 30.55 -6.17
CA CYS A 250 -5.16 31.68 -7.06
C CYS A 250 -6.61 31.70 -7.54
N ASP A 251 -7.15 30.54 -7.88
CA ASP A 251 -8.54 30.38 -8.35
C ASP A 251 -9.55 30.63 -7.21
N GLU A 252 -9.25 30.23 -5.97
CA GLU A 252 -10.07 30.57 -4.79
C GLU A 252 -10.05 32.07 -4.46
N CYS A 253 -8.89 32.71 -4.51
CA CYS A 253 -8.78 34.17 -4.34
C CYS A 253 -9.59 34.92 -5.40
N GLN A 254 -9.57 34.44 -6.66
CA GLN A 254 -10.35 35.04 -7.73
C GLN A 254 -11.86 34.89 -7.50
N LYS A 255 -12.32 33.69 -7.09
CA LYS A 255 -13.73 33.46 -6.75
C LYS A 255 -14.21 34.32 -5.60
N LEU A 256 -13.42 34.43 -4.52
CA LEU A 256 -13.75 35.29 -3.38
C LEU A 256 -13.83 36.77 -3.79
N GLY A 257 -12.94 37.21 -4.69
CA GLY A 257 -13.00 38.56 -5.28
C GLY A 257 -14.28 38.80 -6.08
N GLU A 258 -14.68 37.85 -6.94
CA GLU A 258 -15.91 37.94 -7.73
C GLU A 258 -17.19 37.87 -6.89
N GLU A 259 -17.15 37.19 -5.75
CA GLU A 259 -18.27 37.09 -4.81
C GLU A 259 -18.41 38.36 -3.96
N LEU A 260 -17.30 38.99 -3.59
CA LEU A 260 -17.27 40.31 -2.94
C LEU A 260 -17.84 41.40 -3.86
N ILE A 261 -17.42 41.43 -5.13
CA ILE A 261 -17.93 42.41 -6.11
C ILE A 261 -19.44 42.24 -6.29
N ARG A 262 -19.92 41.00 -6.44
CA ARG A 262 -21.36 40.72 -6.55
C ARG A 262 -22.14 41.16 -5.31
N ASN A 263 -21.61 40.94 -4.11
CA ASN A 263 -22.26 41.37 -2.88
C ASN A 263 -22.27 42.90 -2.74
N GLU A 264 -21.20 43.60 -3.13
CA GLU A 264 -21.17 45.07 -3.14
C GLU A 264 -22.13 45.68 -4.17
N GLU A 265 -22.31 45.02 -5.31
CA GLU A 265 -23.21 45.46 -6.37
C GLU A 265 -24.69 45.23 -6.00
N GLN A 266 -25.01 44.09 -5.38
CA GLN A 266 -26.32 43.85 -4.78
C GLN A 266 -26.64 44.87 -3.69
N LYS A 267 -25.66 45.22 -2.85
CA LYS A 267 -25.85 46.21 -1.78
C LYS A 267 -26.13 47.61 -2.34
N ARG A 268 -25.44 48.02 -3.41
CA ARG A 268 -25.71 49.30 -4.11
C ARG A 268 -27.11 49.36 -4.71
N ILE A 269 -27.57 48.29 -5.34
CA ILE A 269 -28.93 48.23 -5.92
C ILE A 269 -29.99 48.38 -4.81
N ILE A 270 -29.80 47.72 -3.66
CA ILE A 270 -30.73 47.83 -2.52
C ILE A 270 -30.73 49.25 -1.91
N GLU A 271 -29.58 49.91 -1.88
CA GLU A 271 -29.43 51.30 -1.40
C GLU A 271 -30.00 52.33 -2.39
N GLU A 272 -30.06 52.05 -3.69
CA GLU A 272 -30.67 52.91 -4.71
C GLU A 272 -32.19 52.73 -4.86
N GLU A 273 -32.75 51.59 -4.42
CA GLU A 273 -34.19 51.30 -4.41
C GLU A 273 -34.91 51.64 -3.10
N SER A 274 -34.19 52.11 -2.06
CA SER A 274 -34.73 52.52 -0.75
C SER A 274 -34.86 54.04 -0.62
#